data_AF-M3UXE7-F1
#
_entry.id   AF-M3UXE7-F1
#
_cell.length_a   1.000
_cell.length_b   1.000
_cell.length_c   1.000
_cell.angle_alpha   90.00
_cell.angle_beta   90.00
_cell.angle_gamma   90.00
#
_symmetry.space_group_name_H-M   'P 1'
#
loop_
_entity.id
_entity.type
_entity.pdbx_description
1 polymer ?
#
loop_
_entity_poly.entity_id
_entity_poly.type
_entity_poly.pdbx_seq_one_letter_code
_entity_poly.pdbx_strand_id
1 'polypeptide(L)' 'MKNNAVIGLFAGLLLAIAATTGGFWGLIVALVLGAIGTVVGLHRDGVIDLGAVVRSRGRG' A
#
# COMPACT_ATOMS: atom_id res chain seq x y z
N MET A 1 20.70 -3.37 2.69
CA MET A 1 20.33 -2.58 3.89
C MET A 1 18.82 -2.54 3.96
N LYS A 2 18.22 -3.03 5.05
CA LYS A 2 16.75 -3.11 5.19
C LYS A 2 16.19 -1.68 5.17
N ASN A 3 15.47 -1.31 4.10
CA ASN A 3 14.97 0.04 3.82
C ASN A 3 13.92 0.55 4.83
N ASN A 4 13.80 -0.09 5.99
CA ASN A 4 12.81 0.16 7.02
C ASN A 4 12.91 1.58 7.59
N ALA A 5 14.12 2.17 7.63
CA ALA A 5 14.30 3.55 8.06
C ALA A 5 13.64 4.54 7.10
N VAL A 6 13.80 4.35 5.78
CA VAL A 6 13.17 5.20 4.76
C VAL A 6 11.67 4.98 4.73
N ILE A 7 11.23 3.72 4.82
CA ILE A 7 9.80 3.38 4.92
C ILE A 7 9.17 4.05 6.15
N GLY A 8 9.83 3.97 7.30
CA GLY A 8 9.39 4.62 8.54
C GLY A 8 9.32 6.14 8.43
N LEU A 9 10.31 6.77 7.77
CA LEU A 9 10.33 8.22 7.53
C LEU A 9 9.12 8.66 6.69
N PHE A 10 8.87 8.00 5.56
CA PHE A 10 7.74 8.34 4.69
C PHE A 10 6.40 8.05 5.36
N ALA A 11 6.27 6.90 6.04
CA ALA A 11 5.05 6.56 6.77
C ALA A 11 4.73 7.61 7.85
N GLY A 12 5.72 8.01 8.65
CA GLY A 12 5.56 9.03 9.69
C GLY A 12 5.21 10.41 9.14
N LEU A 13 5.89 10.84 8.06
CA LEU A 13 5.62 12.13 7.44
C LEU A 13 4.19 12.22 6.88
N LEU A 14 3.73 11.17 6.19
CA LEU A 14 2.37 11.10 5.65
C LEU A 14 1.32 11.11 6.78
N LEU A 15 1.59 10.38 7.87
CA LEU A 15 0.70 10.37 9.03
C LEU A 15 0.60 11.75 9.70
N ALA A 16 1.73 12.47 9.81
CA ALA A 16 1.76 13.82 10.37
C ALA A 16 0.94 14.81 9.51
N ILE A 17 1.08 14.77 8.18
CA ILE A 17 0.30 15.60 7.25
C ILE A 17 -1.20 15.29 7.35
N ALA A 18 -1.57 14.01 7.43
CA ALA A 18 -2.95 13.59 7.57
C ALA A 18 -3.58 14.10 8.88
N ALA A 19 -2.83 13.99 9.99
CA ALA A 19 -3.27 14.43 11.30
C ALA A 19 -3.40 15.96 11.39
N THR A 20 -2.48 16.74 10.81
CA THR A 20 -2.54 18.22 10.86
C THR A 20 -3.55 18.80 9.89
N THR A 21 -3.78 18.18 8.73
CA THR A 21 -4.72 18.70 7.72
C THR A 21 -6.18 18.36 8.05
N GLY A 22 -6.44 17.18 8.65
CA GLY A 22 -7.81 16.70 8.86
C GLY A 22 -8.12 16.19 10.28
N GLY A 23 -7.19 16.30 11.24
CA GLY A 23 -7.38 15.77 12.58
C GLY A 23 -7.61 14.25 12.59
N PHE A 24 -8.51 13.78 13.46
CA PHE A 24 -8.85 12.36 13.58
C PHE A 24 -9.43 11.77 12.30
N TRP A 25 -10.32 12.50 11.62
CA TRP A 25 -10.92 12.05 10.35
C TRP A 25 -9.91 12.04 9.20
N GLY A 26 -8.97 12.99 9.19
CA GLY A 26 -7.84 12.99 8.23
C GLY A 26 -6.99 11.73 8.34
N LEU A 27 -6.75 11.24 9.56
CA LEU A 27 -6.00 10.02 9.81
C LEU A 27 -6.73 8.77 9.29
N ILE A 28 -8.04 8.67 9.50
CA ILE A 28 -8.86 7.57 8.95
C ILE A 28 -8.82 7.57 7.42
N VAL A 29 -9.02 8.73 6.79
CA VAL A 29 -8.97 8.85 5.33
C VAL A 29 -7.59 8.47 4.79
N ALA A 30 -6.51 8.91 5.43
CA ALA A 30 -5.15 8.56 5.03
C ALA A 30 -4.88 7.05 5.17
N LEU A 31 -5.41 6.41 6.22
CA LEU A 31 -5.31 4.97 6.42
C LEU A 31 -6.06 4.19 5.33
N VAL A 32 -7.29 4.60 5.01
CA VAL A 32 -8.09 3.97 3.95
C VAL A 32 -7.41 4.15 2.59
N LEU A 33 -6.97 5.35 2.26
CA LEU A 33 -6.31 5.65 0.98
C LEU A 33 -4.96 4.92 0.87
N GLY A 34 -4.17 4.90 1.94
CA GLY A 34 -2.90 4.17 2.01
C GLY A 34 -3.10 2.66 1.87
N ALA A 35 -4.13 2.09 2.48
CA ALA A 35 -4.49 0.68 2.33
C ALA A 35 -4.90 0.36 0.89
N ILE A 36 -5.77 1.19 0.28
CA ILE A 36 -6.18 1.03 -1.13
C ILE A 36 -4.95 1.11 -2.05
N GLY A 37 -4.11 2.14 -1.89
CA GLY A 37 -2.89 2.32 -2.68
C GLY A 37 -1.93 1.13 -2.55
N THR A 38 -1.79 0.57 -1.35
CA THR A 38 -0.97 -0.62 -1.10
C THR A 38 -1.55 -1.85 -1.80
N VAL A 39 -2.85 -2.09 -1.70
CA VAL A 39 -3.52 -3.22 -2.37
C VAL A 39 -3.41 -3.10 -3.90
N VAL A 40 -3.57 -1.89 -4.44
CA VAL A 40 -3.42 -1.62 -5.89
C VAL A 40 -1.96 -1.79 -6.33
N GLY A 41 -0.99 -1.31 -5.54
CA GLY A 41 0.43 -1.51 -5.79
C GLY A 41 0.81 -2.99 -5.81
N LEU A 42 0.38 -3.75 -4.81
CA LEU A 42 0.60 -5.20 -4.73
C LEU A 42 -0.04 -5.98 -5.91
N HIS A 43 -1.18 -5.50 -6.44
CA HIS A 43 -1.78 -6.04 -7.66
C HIS A 43 -0.96 -5.72 -8.91
N ARG A 44 -0.33 -4.54 -8.98
CA ARG A 44 0.51 -4.12 -10.13
C ARG A 44 1.89 -4.76 -10.11
N ASP A 45 2.46 -4.95 -8.92
CA ASP A 45 3.79 -5.54 -8.72
C ASP A 45 3.82 -7.04 -8.96
N GLY A 46 2.67 -7.68 -9.24
CA GLY A 46 2.60 -9.12 -9.48
C GLY A 46 2.89 -9.97 -8.24
N VAL A 47 2.89 -9.39 -7.03
CA VAL A 47 2.90 -10.17 -5.78
C VAL A 47 1.57 -10.90 -5.61
N ILE A 48 0.49 -10.30 -6.11
CA ILE A 48 -0.76 -10.97 -6.45
C ILE A 48 -0.70 -11.24 -7.96
N ASP A 49 0.08 -12.25 -8.36
CA ASP A 49 0.22 -12.63 -9.77
C ASP A 49 -1.04 -13.37 -10.26
N LEU A 50 -2.06 -12.61 -10.64
CA LEU A 50 -3.21 -13.15 -11.37
C LEU A 50 -2.78 -13.84 -12.69
N GLY A 51 -1.63 -13.48 -13.25
CA GLY A 51 -1.06 -14.09 -14.47
C GLY A 51 -0.51 -15.50 -14.25
N ALA A 52 0.18 -15.75 -13.14
CA ALA A 52 0.63 -17.10 -12.76
C ALA A 52 -0.55 -18.03 -12.43
N VAL A 53 -1.60 -17.52 -11.76
CA VAL A 53 -2.81 -18.29 -11.43
C VAL A 53 -3.62 -18.65 -12.70
N VAL A 54 -3.71 -17.75 -13.68
CA VAL A 54 -4.39 -18.01 -14.96
C VAL A 54 -3.58 -18.98 -15.84
N ARG A 55 -2.25 -18.88 -15.86
CA ARG A 55 -1.38 -19.76 -16.66
C ARG A 55 -1.32 -21.20 -16.13
N SER A 56 -1.58 -21.42 -14.85
CA SER A 56 -1.62 -22.76 -14.24
C SER A 56 -2.89 -23.55 -14.61
N ARG A 57 -3.95 -22.90 -15.10
CA ARG A 57 -5.22 -23.55 -15.51
C ARG A 57 -5.29 -24.00 -16.97
N GLY A 58 -4.24 -23.75 -17.77
CA GLY A 58 -4.24 -23.97 -19.22
C GLY A 58 -3.40 -25.15 -19.74
N ARG A 59 -3.01 -26.10 -18.87
CA ARG A 59 -2.24 -27.30 -19.27
C ARG A 59 -2.82 -28.55 -18.62
N GLY A 60 -4.01 -28.92 -19.05
CA GLY A 60 -4.58 -30.26 -18.93
C GLY A 60 -4.82 -30.80 -20.33
#